data_AF-A0A6S6M1A7-F1
#
_entry.id   AF-A0A6S6M1A7-F1
#
_cell.length_a   1.000
_cell.length_b   1.000
_cell.length_c   1.000
_cell.angle_alpha   90.00
_cell.angle_beta   90.00
_cell.angle_gamma   90.00
#
_symmetry.space_group_name_H-M   'P 1'
#
loop_
_entity.id
_entity.type
_entity.pdbx_description
1 polymer ?
#
loop_
_entity_poly.entity_id
_entity_poly.type
_entity_poly.pdbx_seq_one_letter_code
_entity_poly.pdbx_strand_id
1 'polypeptide(L)'
;MTIVPSPGWEELLKRLASLKGSAFFLGRSDSGKTTLIRYLLTQLCQAGHPVALVDADVGQSSLGLPGAVSRRSFRAAPEEGPLRWEHLSFLGSVTPAPILSLLAAETGRMVLDSRQEAPLTLVDSTGLVDGPLGVALKLAKIRAVAPELVVAVTGGSELDPILRAVPDRVEIVRLPPSDHVLRRSPVQRIRRRQARLAAHLEGARETMIATRRLVFLHRGAPVHPVFTPPEAGTVIGLNHLAETRALAVVTEADADSLTVSTALSSLRGIDRVILGDFSYDPKAPLLGDDDPLPEGERVARGGP
;
A
#
# COMPACT_ATOMS: atom_id res chain seq x y z
N MET A 1 -9.92 11.04 -15.00
CA MET A 1 -8.86 11.98 -14.56
C MET A 1 -7.74 11.92 -15.58
N THR A 2 -7.49 13.00 -16.32
CA THR A 2 -6.42 13.03 -17.33
C THR A 2 -5.06 13.11 -16.63
N ILE A 3 -4.22 12.09 -16.77
CA ILE A 3 -2.84 12.13 -16.28
C ILE A 3 -1.99 12.83 -17.36
N VAL A 4 -1.35 13.94 -16.99
CA VAL A 4 -0.41 14.64 -17.87
C VAL A 4 0.98 14.02 -17.71
N PRO A 5 1.56 13.40 -18.76
CA PRO A 5 2.90 12.82 -18.67
C PRO A 5 3.95 13.89 -18.33
N SER A 6 4.92 13.53 -17.49
CA SER A 6 6.04 14.39 -17.13
C SER A 6 7.33 13.92 -17.83
N PRO A 7 8.39 14.75 -17.92
CA PRO A 7 9.62 14.40 -18.61
C PRO A 7 10.21 13.05 -18.15
N GLY A 8 10.64 12.24 -19.12
CA GLY A 8 11.25 10.92 -18.90
C GLY A 8 10.27 9.75 -18.74
N TRP A 9 8.95 10.00 -18.66
CA TRP A 9 7.96 8.93 -18.51
C TRP A 9 7.86 8.04 -19.75
N GLU A 10 7.90 8.62 -20.95
CA GLU A 10 7.87 7.86 -22.22
C GLU A 10 9.11 6.97 -22.40
N GLU A 11 10.29 7.48 -21.99
CA GLU A 11 11.53 6.70 -22.04
C GLU A 11 11.49 5.54 -21.03
N LEU A 12 10.97 5.80 -19.83
CA LEU A 12 10.73 4.72 -18.85
C LEU A 12 9.71 3.70 -19.38
N LEU A 13 8.64 4.14 -20.06
CA LEU A 13 7.66 3.25 -20.67
C LEU A 13 8.30 2.29 -21.67
N LYS A 14 9.17 2.80 -22.56
CA LYS A 14 9.90 1.98 -23.54
C LYS A 14 10.78 0.93 -22.87
N ARG A 15 11.50 1.32 -21.80
CA ARG A 15 12.32 0.38 -21.01
C ARG A 15 11.47 -0.72 -20.40
N LEU A 16 10.38 -0.33 -19.72
CA LEU A 16 9.47 -1.26 -19.06
C LEU A 16 8.78 -2.22 -20.03
N ALA A 17 8.46 -1.80 -21.26
CA ALA A 17 7.85 -2.67 -22.27
C ALA A 17 8.71 -3.90 -22.62
N SER A 18 10.04 -3.80 -22.44
CA SER A 18 10.99 -4.89 -22.67
C SER A 18 11.46 -5.59 -21.39
N LEU A 19 11.19 -5.02 -20.21
CA LEU A 19 11.66 -5.51 -18.92
C LEU A 19 10.86 -6.75 -18.49
N LYS A 20 11.57 -7.78 -18.02
CA LYS A 20 10.99 -8.91 -17.28
C LYS A 20 11.44 -8.84 -15.82
N GLY A 21 10.57 -9.27 -14.91
CA GLY A 21 10.80 -9.19 -13.47
C GLY A 21 10.02 -8.04 -12.84
N SER A 22 10.70 -7.11 -12.18
CA SER A 22 10.06 -6.06 -11.39
C SER A 22 10.79 -4.71 -11.43
N ALA A 23 9.98 -3.65 -11.45
CA ALA A 23 10.42 -2.27 -11.31
C ALA A 23 9.93 -1.71 -9.96
N PHE A 24 10.87 -1.32 -9.10
CA PHE A 24 10.60 -0.81 -7.76
C PHE A 24 10.60 0.72 -7.74
N PHE A 25 9.48 1.33 -7.37
CA PHE A 25 9.32 2.78 -7.34
C PHE A 25 9.68 3.35 -5.97
N LEU A 26 10.66 4.24 -5.95
CA LEU A 26 11.22 4.87 -4.76
C LEU A 26 11.05 6.39 -4.81
N GLY A 27 10.78 7.02 -3.67
CA GLY A 27 10.56 8.47 -3.57
C GLY A 27 9.75 8.85 -2.33
N ARG A 28 9.82 10.13 -1.94
CA ARG A 28 9.06 10.65 -0.78
C ARG A 28 7.54 10.51 -0.95
N SER A 29 6.81 10.64 0.15
CA SER A 29 5.35 10.81 0.12
C SER A 29 5.00 11.98 -0.80
N ASP A 30 3.94 11.82 -1.59
CA ASP A 30 3.50 12.83 -2.55
C ASP A 30 4.64 13.30 -3.47
N SER A 31 5.35 12.36 -4.12
CA SER A 31 6.30 12.66 -5.22
C SER A 31 5.75 12.31 -6.61
N GLY A 32 4.52 11.77 -6.66
CA GLY A 32 3.86 11.37 -7.91
C GLY A 32 4.05 9.90 -8.31
N LYS A 33 4.73 9.07 -7.50
CA LYS A 33 4.96 7.63 -7.79
C LYS A 33 3.69 6.89 -8.20
N THR A 34 2.65 6.95 -7.38
CA THR A 34 1.37 6.26 -7.66
C THR A 34 0.73 6.75 -8.97
N THR A 35 0.84 8.04 -9.29
CA THR A 35 0.32 8.60 -10.55
C THR A 35 1.13 8.10 -11.74
N LEU A 36 2.47 8.10 -11.62
CA LEU A 36 3.38 7.53 -12.62
C LEU A 36 3.08 6.04 -12.87
N ILE A 37 2.95 5.26 -11.80
CA ILE A 37 2.63 3.83 -11.88
C ILE A 37 1.30 3.61 -12.59
N ARG A 38 0.26 4.40 -12.27
CA ARG A 38 -1.04 4.31 -12.96
C ARG A 38 -0.91 4.61 -14.45
N TYR A 39 -0.17 5.65 -14.82
CA TYR A 39 0.10 5.97 -16.22
C TYR A 39 0.80 4.80 -16.93
N LEU A 40 1.90 4.30 -16.37
CA LEU A 40 2.68 3.20 -16.94
C LEU A 40 1.84 1.93 -17.06
N LEU A 41 1.10 1.56 -16.02
CA LEU A 41 0.20 0.40 -16.01
C LEU A 41 -0.80 0.48 -17.17
N THR A 42 -1.49 1.62 -17.32
CA THR A 42 -2.46 1.84 -18.39
C THR A 42 -1.81 1.75 -19.76
N GLN A 43 -0.69 2.45 -19.99
CA GLN A 43 -0.02 2.47 -21.28
C GLN A 43 0.53 1.10 -21.68
N LEU A 44 1.17 0.38 -20.76
CA LEU A 44 1.69 -0.96 -21.01
C LEU A 44 0.56 -1.94 -21.37
N CYS A 45 -0.54 -1.91 -20.62
CA CYS A 45 -1.68 -2.78 -20.90
C CYS A 45 -2.37 -2.43 -22.22
N GLN A 46 -2.47 -1.14 -22.59
CA GLN A 46 -2.99 -0.71 -23.90
C GLN A 46 -2.12 -1.21 -25.05
N ALA A 47 -0.81 -1.28 -24.83
CA ALA A 47 0.16 -1.85 -25.77
C ALA A 47 0.20 -3.40 -25.74
N GLY A 48 -0.68 -4.06 -24.99
CA GLY A 48 -0.79 -5.51 -24.94
C GLY A 48 0.23 -6.21 -24.04
N HIS A 49 0.91 -5.48 -23.16
CA HIS A 49 1.82 -6.05 -22.16
C HIS A 49 1.07 -6.32 -20.85
N PRO A 50 0.93 -7.59 -20.40
CA PRO A 50 0.38 -7.88 -19.08
C PRO A 50 1.32 -7.37 -17.98
N VAL A 51 0.75 -6.71 -16.98
CA VAL A 51 1.49 -6.10 -15.87
C VAL A 51 0.85 -6.48 -14.55
N ALA A 52 1.66 -6.90 -13.59
CA ALA A 52 1.25 -6.98 -12.20
C ALA A 52 1.58 -5.69 -11.47
N LEU A 53 0.72 -5.30 -10.54
CA LEU A 53 0.96 -4.21 -9.60
C LEU A 53 0.97 -4.79 -8.20
N VAL A 54 2.08 -4.59 -7.49
CA VAL A 54 2.18 -4.79 -6.04
C VAL A 54 2.19 -3.43 -5.38
N ASP A 55 1.20 -3.15 -4.55
CA ASP A 55 1.12 -1.95 -3.73
C ASP A 55 1.49 -2.30 -2.29
N ALA A 56 2.69 -1.85 -1.90
CA ALA A 56 3.25 -2.04 -0.57
C ALA A 56 3.29 -0.74 0.24
N ASP A 57 2.43 0.24 -0.05
CA ASP A 57 2.20 1.41 0.81
C ASP A 57 1.07 1.13 1.82
N VAL A 58 1.45 0.55 2.97
CA VAL A 58 0.52 0.27 4.07
C VAL A 58 -0.16 1.51 4.64
N GLY A 59 0.41 2.71 4.43
CA GLY A 59 -0.13 3.95 4.97
C GLY A 59 -1.16 4.59 4.05
N GLN A 60 -0.86 4.62 2.75
CA GLN A 60 -1.64 5.36 1.74
C GLN A 60 -1.89 4.54 0.47
N SER A 61 -2.08 3.23 0.61
CA SER A 61 -2.38 2.29 -0.48
C SER A 61 -3.37 2.87 -1.50
N SER A 62 -3.05 2.71 -2.77
CA SER A 62 -3.84 3.13 -3.92
C SER A 62 -4.67 1.99 -4.50
N LEU A 63 -4.18 0.75 -4.38
CA LEU A 63 -4.80 -0.49 -4.82
C LEU A 63 -5.63 -1.13 -3.71
N GLY A 64 -5.01 -1.40 -2.55
CA GLY A 64 -5.53 -2.18 -1.42
C GLY A 64 -6.21 -1.41 -0.29
N LEU A 65 -6.17 -1.98 0.91
CA LEU A 65 -6.69 -1.38 2.15
C LEU A 65 -5.56 -0.82 3.03
N PRO A 66 -5.83 0.15 3.90
CA PRO A 66 -4.86 0.61 4.90
C PRO A 66 -4.34 -0.56 5.74
N GLY A 67 -3.03 -0.55 6.01
CA GLY A 67 -2.36 -1.58 6.79
C GLY A 67 -2.05 -2.87 6.02
N ALA A 68 -2.28 -2.91 4.71
CA ALA A 68 -2.07 -4.11 3.90
C ALA A 68 -1.07 -3.90 2.76
N VAL A 69 -0.47 -5.01 2.31
CA VAL A 69 0.15 -5.13 0.99
C VAL A 69 -0.89 -5.76 0.08
N SER A 70 -1.00 -5.27 -1.16
CA SER A 70 -1.97 -5.78 -2.12
C SER A 70 -1.35 -6.01 -3.49
N ARG A 71 -1.96 -6.90 -4.26
CA ARG A 71 -1.49 -7.27 -5.57
C ARG A 71 -2.64 -7.51 -6.53
N ARG A 72 -2.42 -7.17 -7.80
CA ARG A 72 -3.31 -7.53 -8.92
C ARG A 72 -2.53 -7.66 -10.22
N SER A 73 -2.95 -8.59 -11.06
CA SER A 73 -2.48 -8.72 -12.43
C SER A 73 -3.47 -8.05 -13.41
N PHE A 74 -2.94 -7.37 -14.42
CA PHE A 74 -3.72 -6.65 -15.43
C PHE A 74 -3.32 -7.15 -16.81
N ARG A 75 -4.30 -7.63 -17.58
CA ARG A 75 -4.14 -8.05 -18.99
C ARG A 75 -4.68 -7.01 -19.98
N ALA A 76 -5.50 -6.10 -19.48
CA ALA A 76 -6.06 -4.97 -20.20
C ALA A 76 -5.97 -3.74 -19.31
N ALA A 77 -6.03 -2.57 -19.92
CA ALA A 77 -5.96 -1.32 -19.17
C ALA A 77 -7.10 -1.26 -18.14
N PRO A 78 -6.81 -0.79 -16.91
CA PRO A 78 -7.85 -0.65 -15.91
C PRO A 78 -8.89 0.36 -16.38
N GLU A 79 -10.16 0.07 -16.09
CA GLU A 79 -11.26 1.01 -16.28
C GLU A 79 -11.06 2.28 -15.44
N GLU A 80 -11.77 3.35 -15.80
CA GLU A 80 -11.77 4.56 -15.00
C GLU A 80 -12.34 4.29 -13.60
N GLY A 81 -11.59 4.69 -12.57
CA GLY A 81 -12.03 4.55 -11.18
C GLY A 81 -10.95 4.01 -10.24
N PRO A 82 -11.34 3.62 -9.00
CA PRO A 82 -10.42 3.03 -8.05
C PRO A 82 -10.02 1.62 -8.50
N LEU A 83 -8.71 1.37 -8.54
CA LEU A 83 -8.20 0.02 -8.72
C LEU A 83 -8.61 -0.84 -7.53
N ARG A 84 -8.97 -2.10 -7.81
CA ARG A 84 -9.23 -3.14 -6.81
C ARG A 84 -8.13 -4.19 -6.87
N TRP A 85 -7.80 -4.78 -5.73
CA TRP A 85 -6.82 -5.86 -5.61
C TRP A 85 -7.43 -7.21 -5.97
N GLU A 86 -6.58 -8.18 -6.29
CA GLU A 86 -6.94 -9.61 -6.35
C GLU A 86 -6.46 -10.33 -5.09
N HIS A 87 -5.31 -9.90 -4.56
CA HIS A 87 -4.73 -10.43 -3.34
C HIS A 87 -4.48 -9.33 -2.32
N LEU A 88 -4.69 -9.64 -1.05
CA LEU A 88 -4.54 -8.75 0.08
C LEU A 88 -3.87 -9.49 1.24
N SER A 89 -2.88 -8.84 1.85
CA SER A 89 -2.24 -9.31 3.06
C SER A 89 -2.17 -8.18 4.07
N PHE A 90 -3.07 -8.21 5.05
CA PHE A 90 -3.13 -7.24 6.13
C PHE A 90 -2.02 -7.53 7.15
N LEU A 91 -1.21 -6.51 7.43
CA LEU A 91 -0.05 -6.58 8.32
C LEU A 91 -0.30 -5.91 9.67
N GLY A 92 -1.49 -5.32 9.87
CA GLY A 92 -1.89 -4.73 11.14
C GLY A 92 -1.40 -3.29 11.36
N SER A 93 -0.58 -2.69 10.51
CA SER A 93 -0.06 -1.35 10.79
C SER A 93 -0.03 -0.45 9.57
N VAL A 94 -0.55 0.78 9.72
CA VAL A 94 -0.40 1.86 8.73
C VAL A 94 0.94 2.59 8.85
N THR A 95 1.74 2.23 9.87
CA THR A 95 3.08 2.74 10.12
C THR A 95 4.10 1.65 9.79
N PRO A 96 5.09 1.90 8.92
CA PRO A 96 6.04 0.85 8.53
C PRO A 96 6.99 0.39 9.65
N ALA A 97 7.33 1.27 10.59
CA ALA A 97 8.34 1.02 11.62
C ALA A 97 8.13 -0.29 12.42
N PRO A 98 6.96 -0.53 13.06
CA PRO A 98 6.74 -1.72 13.88
C PRO A 98 6.71 -3.03 13.09
N ILE A 99 6.53 -2.96 11.77
CA ILE A 99 6.36 -4.12 10.89
C ILE A 99 7.40 -4.16 9.78
N LEU A 100 8.55 -3.50 9.94
CA LEU A 100 9.53 -3.29 8.86
C LEU A 100 9.93 -4.59 8.16
N SER A 101 10.34 -5.60 8.93
CA SER A 101 10.78 -6.90 8.42
C SER A 101 9.62 -7.66 7.75
N LEU A 102 8.47 -7.70 8.41
CA LEU A 102 7.24 -8.32 7.90
C LEU A 102 6.79 -7.68 6.58
N LEU A 103 6.78 -6.35 6.52
CA LEU A 103 6.42 -5.59 5.33
C LEU A 103 7.40 -5.83 4.19
N ALA A 104 8.71 -5.89 4.45
CA ALA A 104 9.69 -6.22 3.42
C ALA A 104 9.51 -7.64 2.89
N ALA A 105 9.38 -8.63 3.79
CA ALA A 105 9.17 -10.03 3.43
C ALA A 105 7.89 -10.22 2.61
N GLU A 106 6.78 -9.61 3.05
CA GLU A 106 5.50 -9.72 2.36
C GLU A 106 5.51 -9.02 0.99
N THR A 107 6.21 -7.89 0.87
CA THR A 107 6.40 -7.25 -0.44
C THR A 107 7.15 -8.19 -1.39
N GLY A 108 8.22 -8.84 -0.93
CA GLY A 108 8.97 -9.80 -1.73
C GLY A 108 8.13 -11.02 -2.13
N ARG A 109 7.34 -11.57 -1.19
CA ARG A 109 6.42 -12.68 -1.45
C ARG A 109 5.39 -12.35 -2.53
N MET A 110 4.73 -11.18 -2.43
CA MET A 110 3.76 -10.72 -3.42
C MET A 110 4.37 -10.51 -4.80
N VAL A 111 5.62 -10.04 -4.88
CA VAL A 111 6.34 -9.93 -6.16
C VAL A 111 6.76 -11.28 -6.71
N LEU A 112 7.12 -12.24 -5.86
CA LEU A 112 7.43 -13.59 -6.30
C LEU A 112 6.19 -14.27 -6.90
N ASP A 113 5.04 -14.15 -6.23
CA ASP A 113 3.77 -14.71 -6.71
C ASP A 113 3.32 -14.06 -8.03
N SER A 114 3.56 -12.75 -8.23
CA SER A 114 3.15 -12.06 -9.47
C SER A 114 3.91 -12.51 -10.71
N ARG A 115 5.10 -13.10 -10.56
CA ARG A 115 5.88 -13.61 -11.69
C ARG A 115 5.18 -14.73 -12.46
N GLN A 116 4.24 -15.43 -11.83
CA GLN A 116 3.43 -16.46 -12.48
C GLN A 116 2.25 -15.88 -13.28
N GLU A 117 1.92 -14.60 -13.06
CA GLU A 117 0.73 -13.96 -13.63
C GLU A 117 1.07 -12.95 -14.72
N ALA A 118 2.20 -12.24 -14.59
CA ALA A 118 2.66 -11.23 -15.53
C ALA A 118 4.19 -11.23 -15.65
N PRO A 119 4.75 -10.97 -16.85
CA PRO A 119 6.19 -10.85 -17.05
C PRO A 119 6.83 -9.68 -16.30
N LEU A 120 6.07 -8.61 -16.07
CA LEU A 120 6.52 -7.39 -15.40
C LEU A 120 5.65 -7.09 -14.17
N THR A 121 6.30 -6.75 -13.07
CA THR A 121 5.66 -6.27 -11.83
C THR A 121 6.10 -4.85 -11.51
N LEU A 122 5.15 -3.92 -11.43
CA LEU A 122 5.38 -2.58 -10.87
C LEU A 122 5.19 -2.66 -9.35
N VAL A 123 6.14 -2.15 -8.58
CA VAL A 123 6.07 -2.18 -7.11
C VAL A 123 5.94 -0.75 -6.58
N ASP A 124 4.73 -0.37 -6.15
CA ASP A 124 4.50 0.89 -5.42
C ASP A 124 4.95 0.71 -3.97
N SER A 125 5.64 1.71 -3.44
CA SER A 125 6.23 1.64 -2.11
C SER A 125 5.95 2.90 -1.30
N THR A 126 5.97 2.74 0.03
CA THR A 126 5.77 3.81 1.01
C THR A 126 6.58 5.08 0.74
N GLY A 127 6.09 6.24 1.16
CA GLY A 127 6.88 7.48 1.05
C GLY A 127 8.01 7.66 2.08
N LEU A 128 8.19 6.73 3.01
CA LEU A 128 9.20 6.81 4.07
C LEU A 128 10.60 6.50 3.51
N VAL A 129 11.39 7.56 3.28
CA VAL A 129 12.78 7.47 2.79
C VAL A 129 13.78 8.19 3.70
N ASP A 130 13.30 9.05 4.60
CA ASP A 130 14.12 9.89 5.47
C ASP A 130 14.65 9.11 6.69
N GLY A 131 15.87 9.45 7.10
CA GLY A 131 16.53 8.92 8.29
C GLY A 131 16.91 7.43 8.22
N PRO A 132 17.54 6.90 9.28
CA PRO A 132 18.01 5.52 9.32
C PRO A 132 16.89 4.48 9.10
N LEU A 133 15.70 4.76 9.61
CA LEU A 133 14.54 3.90 9.43
C LEU A 133 14.07 3.84 7.96
N GLY A 134 14.01 4.98 7.28
CA GLY A 134 13.65 5.04 5.86
C GLY A 134 14.65 4.27 5.00
N VAL A 135 15.95 4.49 5.25
CA VAL A 135 17.03 3.76 4.57
C VAL A 135 16.90 2.25 4.81
N ALA A 136 16.77 1.82 6.08
CA ALA A 136 16.65 0.41 6.43
C ALA A 136 15.42 -0.26 5.78
N LEU A 137 14.25 0.40 5.80
CA LEU A 137 13.03 -0.10 5.19
C LEU A 137 13.20 -0.29 3.68
N LYS A 138 13.78 0.71 3.00
CA LYS A 138 13.94 0.65 1.54
C LYS A 138 14.95 -0.39 1.10
N LEU A 139 16.08 -0.49 1.80
CA LEU A 139 17.06 -1.55 1.52
C LEU A 139 16.50 -2.94 1.82
N ALA A 140 15.73 -3.11 2.91
CA ALA A 140 15.06 -4.38 3.19
C ALA A 140 14.07 -4.77 2.08
N LYS A 141 13.24 -3.83 1.62
CA LYS A 141 12.32 -4.06 0.50
C LYS A 141 13.04 -4.37 -0.81
N ILE A 142 14.06 -3.60 -1.18
CA ILE A 142 14.84 -3.83 -2.40
C ILE A 142 15.51 -5.21 -2.35
N ARG A 143 16.04 -5.64 -1.19
CA ARG A 143 16.60 -6.99 -1.03
C ARG A 143 15.55 -8.09 -1.16
N ALA A 144 14.38 -7.91 -0.55
CA ALA A 144 13.30 -8.90 -0.58
C ALA A 144 12.65 -9.02 -1.98
N VAL A 145 12.53 -7.90 -2.69
CA VAL A 145 11.97 -7.85 -4.06
C VAL A 145 12.99 -8.30 -5.10
N ALA A 146 14.28 -7.98 -4.88
CA ALA A 146 15.36 -8.16 -5.83
C ALA A 146 15.00 -7.64 -7.24
N PRO A 147 14.67 -6.34 -7.38
CA PRO A 147 14.18 -5.79 -8.64
C PRO A 147 15.29 -5.67 -9.67
N GLU A 148 14.91 -5.75 -10.94
CA GLU A 148 15.77 -5.49 -12.09
C GLU A 148 15.97 -3.99 -12.31
N LEU A 149 14.96 -3.18 -11.94
CA LEU A 149 14.98 -1.73 -12.08
C LEU A 149 14.50 -1.04 -10.80
N VAL A 150 15.21 0.00 -10.37
CA VAL A 150 14.76 0.97 -9.37
C VAL A 150 14.45 2.30 -10.07
N VAL A 151 13.20 2.75 -9.95
CA VAL A 151 12.75 4.06 -10.44
C VAL A 151 12.72 5.03 -9.27
N ALA A 152 13.68 5.94 -9.22
CA ALA A 152 13.85 6.94 -8.18
C ALA A 152 13.19 8.27 -8.59
N VAL A 153 12.03 8.56 -8.01
CA VAL A 153 11.30 9.83 -8.23
C VAL A 153 11.72 10.85 -7.17
N THR A 154 12.60 11.77 -7.55
CA THR A 154 13.26 12.72 -6.65
C THR A 154 13.65 14.01 -7.36
N GLY A 155 13.55 15.15 -6.64
CA GLY A 155 14.03 16.45 -7.11
C GLY A 155 15.40 16.83 -6.56
N GLY A 156 16.06 15.93 -5.81
CA GLY A 156 17.29 16.23 -5.08
C GLY A 156 18.11 14.97 -4.76
N SER A 157 18.84 15.04 -3.65
CA SER A 157 19.74 13.98 -3.18
C SER A 157 19.17 13.17 -2.01
N GLU A 158 17.91 13.35 -1.65
CA GLU A 158 17.31 12.68 -0.48
C GLU A 158 17.28 11.14 -0.60
N LEU A 159 17.33 10.62 -1.83
CA LEU A 159 17.38 9.18 -2.07
C LEU A 159 18.81 8.63 -2.14
N ASP A 160 19.83 9.48 -2.18
CA ASP A 160 21.22 9.07 -2.35
C ASP A 160 21.69 8.03 -1.31
N PRO A 161 21.37 8.15 -0.01
CA PRO A 161 21.76 7.13 0.98
C PRO A 161 21.20 5.73 0.67
N ILE A 162 20.04 5.66 0.02
CA ILE A 162 19.41 4.40 -0.40
C ILE A 162 20.05 3.93 -1.70
N LEU A 163 20.13 4.81 -2.70
CA LEU A 163 20.58 4.48 -4.06
C LEU A 163 22.05 4.02 -4.10
N ARG A 164 22.92 4.58 -3.24
CA ARG A 164 24.32 4.13 -3.12
C ARG A 164 24.47 2.71 -2.56
N ALA A 165 23.45 2.19 -1.88
CA ALA A 165 23.45 0.84 -1.31
C ALA A 165 22.63 -0.15 -2.15
N VAL A 166 22.09 0.28 -3.30
CA VAL A 166 21.48 -0.61 -4.29
C VAL A 166 22.60 -1.39 -4.99
N PRO A 167 22.47 -2.72 -5.17
CA PRO A 167 23.50 -3.50 -5.86
C PRO A 167 23.72 -3.07 -7.31
N ASP A 168 24.96 -3.07 -7.79
CA ASP A 168 25.34 -2.63 -9.14
C ASP A 168 24.61 -3.34 -10.29
N ARG A 169 24.14 -4.57 -10.04
CA ARG A 169 23.34 -5.34 -11.01
C ARG A 169 21.92 -4.80 -11.24
N VAL A 170 21.45 -3.89 -10.40
CA VAL A 170 20.11 -3.30 -10.48
C VAL A 170 20.22 -1.98 -11.23
N GLU A 171 19.46 -1.83 -12.32
CA GLU A 171 19.42 -0.58 -13.04
C GLU A 171 18.75 0.50 -12.18
N ILE A 172 19.25 1.75 -12.24
CA ILE A 172 18.64 2.88 -11.54
C ILE A 172 18.28 3.96 -12.55
N VAL A 173 17.00 4.33 -12.59
CA VAL A 173 16.50 5.48 -13.37
C VAL A 173 16.04 6.56 -12.39
N ARG A 174 16.56 7.77 -12.53
CA ARG A 174 16.09 8.95 -11.78
C ARG A 174 15.10 9.74 -12.63
N LEU A 175 13.96 10.09 -12.04
CA LEU A 175 12.94 10.95 -12.65
C LEU A 175 12.63 12.12 -11.71
N PRO A 176 12.40 13.33 -12.25
CA PRO A 176 11.89 14.43 -11.45
C PRO A 176 10.47 14.11 -10.95
N PRO A 177 10.05 14.67 -9.80
CA PRO A 177 8.64 14.66 -9.40
C PRO A 177 7.79 15.38 -10.45
N SER A 178 6.52 14.99 -10.58
CA SER A 178 5.61 15.70 -11.48
C SER A 178 5.25 17.09 -10.94
N ASP A 179 5.14 18.08 -11.82
CA ASP A 179 4.74 19.45 -11.46
C ASP A 179 3.29 19.55 -10.94
N HIS A 180 2.47 18.51 -11.19
CA HIS A 180 1.06 18.44 -10.78
C HIS A 180 0.84 17.66 -9.47
N VAL A 181 1.89 17.44 -8.70
CA VAL A 181 1.81 16.71 -7.43
C VAL A 181 1.13 17.56 -6.36
N LEU A 182 -0.02 17.08 -5.90
CA LEU A 182 -0.70 17.64 -4.72
C LEU A 182 -0.14 17.00 -3.45
N ARG A 183 0.42 17.83 -2.57
CA ARG A 183 0.83 17.40 -1.22
C ARG A 183 -0.41 17.18 -0.36
N ARG A 184 -0.43 16.08 0.38
CA ARG A 184 -1.51 15.77 1.32
C ARG A 184 -1.09 16.08 2.75
N SER A 185 -1.96 16.76 3.49
CA SER A 185 -1.78 16.94 4.93
C SER A 185 -1.95 15.61 5.68
N PRO A 186 -1.42 15.49 6.92
CA PRO A 186 -1.68 14.33 7.77
C PRO A 186 -3.17 14.04 7.97
N VAL A 187 -4.00 15.09 8.09
CA VAL A 187 -5.47 14.97 8.24
C VAL A 187 -6.10 14.38 6.98
N GLN A 188 -5.73 14.87 5.80
CA GLN A 188 -6.22 14.32 4.52
C GLN A 188 -5.84 12.84 4.35
N ARG A 189 -4.62 12.47 4.78
CA ARG A 189 -4.16 11.07 4.79
C ARG A 189 -4.99 10.19 5.75
N ILE A 190 -5.35 10.70 6.93
CA ILE A 190 -6.23 10.00 7.88
C ILE A 190 -7.63 9.84 7.28
N ARG A 191 -8.25 10.93 6.80
CA ARG A 191 -9.59 10.91 6.20
C ARG A 191 -9.67 9.94 5.03
N ARG A 192 -8.67 9.91 4.15
CA ARG A 192 -8.60 8.95 3.03
C ARG A 192 -8.57 7.50 3.51
N ARG A 193 -7.85 7.19 4.58
CA ARG A 193 -7.87 5.84 5.17
C ARG A 193 -9.25 5.50 5.71
N GLN A 194 -9.88 6.41 6.45
CA GLN A 194 -11.24 6.23 6.97
C GLN A 194 -12.25 6.01 5.84
N ALA A 195 -12.18 6.79 4.75
CA ALA A 195 -13.05 6.62 3.58
C ALA A 195 -12.86 5.25 2.89
N ARG A 196 -11.62 4.76 2.75
CA ARG A 196 -11.37 3.41 2.20
C ARG A 196 -11.92 2.31 3.09
N LEU A 197 -11.80 2.46 4.41
CA LEU A 197 -12.34 1.50 5.38
C LEU A 197 -13.88 1.53 5.38
N ALA A 198 -14.48 2.72 5.34
CA ALA A 198 -15.93 2.88 5.25
C ALA A 198 -16.50 2.19 4.00
N ALA A 199 -15.88 2.40 2.83
CA ALA A 199 -16.29 1.72 1.60
C ALA A 199 -16.11 0.20 1.65
N HIS A 200 -15.09 -0.30 2.35
CA HIS A 200 -14.87 -1.74 2.56
C HIS A 200 -15.88 -2.36 3.54
N LEU A 201 -16.31 -1.58 4.54
CA LEU A 201 -17.25 -2.00 5.59
C LEU A 201 -18.71 -1.67 5.22
N GLU A 202 -18.98 -1.24 3.99
CA GLU A 202 -20.35 -1.01 3.53
C GLU A 202 -21.16 -2.30 3.63
N GLY A 203 -22.31 -2.23 4.31
CA GLY A 203 -23.16 -3.40 4.58
C GLY A 203 -22.60 -4.38 5.62
N ALA A 204 -21.55 -4.00 6.37
CA ALA A 204 -20.99 -4.82 7.44
C ALA A 204 -22.03 -5.14 8.52
N ARG A 205 -21.94 -6.36 9.07
CA ARG A 205 -22.80 -6.85 10.15
C ARG A 205 -21.94 -7.35 11.29
N GLU A 206 -22.50 -7.30 12.49
CA GLU A 206 -21.85 -7.88 13.66
C GLU A 206 -21.86 -9.40 13.59
N THR A 207 -20.73 -9.98 13.99
CA THR A 207 -20.57 -11.42 14.14
C THR A 207 -19.58 -11.70 15.27
N MET A 208 -19.78 -12.82 15.96
CA MET A 208 -18.94 -13.23 17.07
C MET A 208 -17.93 -14.28 16.60
N ILE A 209 -16.69 -14.12 17.02
CA ILE A 209 -15.58 -15.01 16.70
C ILE A 209 -15.06 -15.64 18.00
N ALA A 210 -15.11 -16.96 18.09
CA ALA A 210 -14.53 -17.70 19.21
C ALA A 210 -13.00 -17.71 19.13
N THR A 211 -12.31 -17.19 20.16
CA THR A 211 -10.86 -16.98 20.14
C THR A 211 -10.08 -18.30 20.11
N ARG A 212 -10.57 -19.33 20.81
CA ARG A 212 -9.90 -20.64 20.95
C ARG A 212 -9.70 -21.42 19.65
N ARG A 213 -10.39 -21.04 18.57
CA ARG A 213 -10.36 -21.76 17.28
C ARG A 213 -9.45 -21.11 16.24
N LEU A 214 -8.87 -19.94 16.54
CA LEU A 214 -8.11 -19.15 15.58
C LEU A 214 -6.71 -18.83 16.12
N VAL A 215 -5.78 -18.66 15.18
CA VAL A 215 -4.45 -18.12 15.49
C VAL A 215 -4.53 -16.59 15.47
N PHE A 216 -4.15 -15.94 16.56
CA PHE A 216 -4.04 -14.49 16.60
C PHE A 216 -2.59 -14.08 16.38
N LEU A 217 -2.38 -13.12 15.48
CA LEU A 217 -1.08 -12.51 15.24
C LEU A 217 -1.15 -11.01 15.49
N HIS A 218 -0.10 -10.46 16.08
CA HIS A 218 0.11 -9.03 16.17
C HIS A 218 1.53 -8.73 15.72
N ARG A 219 1.67 -7.89 14.68
CA ARG A 219 2.97 -7.55 14.04
C ARG A 219 3.79 -8.80 13.64
N GLY A 220 3.10 -9.86 13.24
CA GLY A 220 3.69 -11.14 12.82
C GLY A 220 4.04 -12.10 13.96
N ALA A 221 3.84 -11.71 15.22
CA ALA A 221 4.05 -12.58 16.37
C ALA A 221 2.73 -13.22 16.85
N PRO A 222 2.72 -14.51 17.21
CA PRO A 222 1.57 -15.13 17.88
C PRO A 222 1.25 -14.43 19.20
N VAL A 223 -0.03 -14.10 19.39
CA VAL A 223 -0.55 -13.52 20.62
C VAL A 223 -1.82 -14.26 21.05
N HIS A 224 -2.23 -14.06 22.30
CA HIS A 224 -3.55 -14.50 22.76
C HIS A 224 -4.39 -13.25 23.07
N PRO A 225 -5.63 -13.12 22.57
CA PRO A 225 -6.42 -11.92 22.73
C PRO A 225 -6.74 -11.59 24.20
N VAL A 226 -6.73 -12.56 25.12
CA VAL A 226 -6.84 -12.28 26.57
C VAL A 226 -5.68 -11.42 27.11
N PHE A 227 -4.45 -11.67 26.64
CA PHE A 227 -3.26 -10.94 27.11
C PHE A 227 -2.94 -9.73 26.23
N THR A 228 -3.60 -9.63 25.07
CA THR A 228 -3.49 -8.50 24.14
C THR A 228 -4.90 -8.17 23.63
N PRO A 229 -5.80 -7.70 24.52
CA PRO A 229 -7.17 -7.46 24.14
C PRO A 229 -7.24 -6.28 23.18
N PRO A 230 -7.81 -6.44 21.97
CA PRO A 230 -8.02 -5.32 21.09
C PRO A 230 -9.09 -4.40 21.68
N GLU A 231 -8.88 -3.10 21.57
CA GLU A 231 -9.89 -2.10 21.95
C GLU A 231 -11.02 -2.04 20.91
N ALA A 232 -12.19 -1.59 21.33
CA ALA A 232 -13.27 -1.25 20.41
C ALA A 232 -12.78 -0.24 19.36
N GLY A 233 -13.16 -0.45 18.10
CA GLY A 233 -12.69 0.30 16.95
C GLY A 233 -11.41 -0.25 16.32
N THR A 234 -10.70 -1.19 16.95
CA THR A 234 -9.49 -1.79 16.37
C THR A 234 -9.79 -2.46 15.05
N VAL A 235 -9.04 -2.13 14.00
CA VAL A 235 -9.12 -2.81 12.70
C VAL A 235 -8.34 -4.12 12.76
N ILE A 236 -8.97 -5.22 12.37
CA ILE A 236 -8.37 -6.55 12.30
C ILE A 236 -8.48 -7.14 10.90
N GLY A 237 -7.56 -8.02 10.54
CA GLY A 237 -7.64 -8.85 9.34
C GLY A 237 -8.22 -10.22 9.66
N LEU A 238 -9.26 -10.63 8.92
CA LEU A 238 -9.79 -12.00 8.93
C LEU A 238 -9.13 -12.77 7.79
N ASN A 239 -8.32 -13.76 8.13
CA ASN A 239 -7.42 -14.41 7.19
C ASN A 239 -7.72 -15.90 7.03
N HIS A 240 -7.48 -16.39 5.80
CA HIS A 240 -7.32 -17.81 5.51
C HIS A 240 -5.86 -18.03 5.07
N LEU A 241 -5.08 -18.77 5.85
CA LEU A 241 -3.64 -18.92 5.63
C LEU A 241 -2.91 -17.56 5.59
N ALA A 242 -2.26 -17.22 4.48
CA ALA A 242 -1.57 -15.93 4.30
C ALA A 242 -2.48 -14.83 3.72
N GLU A 243 -3.67 -15.18 3.25
CA GLU A 243 -4.55 -14.28 2.49
C GLU A 243 -5.59 -13.62 3.41
N THR A 244 -5.69 -12.29 3.37
CA THR A 244 -6.75 -11.55 4.06
C THR A 244 -8.03 -11.57 3.24
N ARG A 245 -9.08 -12.17 3.80
CA ARG A 245 -10.40 -12.27 3.17
C ARG A 245 -11.23 -11.01 3.35
N ALA A 246 -11.14 -10.39 4.51
CA ALA A 246 -11.77 -9.12 4.81
C ALA A 246 -11.06 -8.44 5.97
N LEU A 247 -11.15 -7.11 6.03
CA LEU A 247 -10.99 -6.40 7.29
C LEU A 247 -12.30 -6.40 8.07
N ALA A 248 -12.17 -6.36 9.39
CA ALA A 248 -13.25 -6.20 10.34
C ALA A 248 -12.86 -5.18 11.41
N VAL A 249 -13.85 -4.67 12.14
CA VAL A 249 -13.66 -3.72 13.24
C VAL A 249 -14.16 -4.38 14.51
N VAL A 250 -13.33 -4.42 15.54
CA VAL A 250 -13.73 -4.94 16.86
C VAL A 250 -14.77 -4.00 17.45
N THR A 251 -15.93 -4.53 17.83
CA THR A 251 -16.94 -3.77 18.58
C THR A 251 -16.84 -4.07 20.06
N GLU A 252 -16.63 -5.34 20.41
CA GLU A 252 -16.44 -5.79 21.79
C GLU A 252 -15.41 -6.92 21.85
N ALA A 253 -14.70 -7.02 22.97
CA ALA A 253 -13.71 -8.06 23.22
C ALA A 253 -13.92 -8.63 24.63
N ASP A 254 -14.02 -9.95 24.73
CA ASP A 254 -14.04 -10.68 25.99
C ASP A 254 -12.92 -11.74 26.03
N ALA A 255 -12.89 -12.56 27.09
CA ALA A 255 -11.83 -13.54 27.27
C ALA A 255 -11.85 -14.70 26.26
N ASP A 256 -13.02 -15.11 25.79
CA ASP A 256 -13.22 -16.29 24.93
C ASP A 256 -13.76 -15.94 23.53
N SER A 257 -14.11 -14.67 23.29
CA SER A 257 -14.79 -14.21 22.08
C SER A 257 -14.45 -12.75 21.71
N LEU A 258 -14.54 -12.45 20.42
CA LEU A 258 -14.52 -11.09 19.88
C LEU A 258 -15.80 -10.86 19.08
N THR A 259 -16.52 -9.79 19.36
CA THR A 259 -17.59 -9.28 18.51
C THR A 259 -16.98 -8.30 17.52
N VAL A 260 -17.22 -8.53 16.23
CA VAL A 260 -16.62 -7.74 15.16
C VAL A 260 -17.67 -7.37 14.11
N SER A 261 -17.54 -6.17 13.55
CA SER A 261 -18.31 -5.74 12.38
C SER A 261 -17.52 -6.01 11.10
N THR A 262 -18.08 -6.80 10.18
CA THR A 262 -17.43 -7.15 8.91
C THR A 262 -18.43 -7.29 7.76
N ALA A 263 -17.99 -6.97 6.54
CA ALA A 263 -18.75 -7.21 5.32
C ALA A 263 -18.71 -8.70 4.86
N LEU A 264 -17.94 -9.55 5.55
CA LEU A 264 -17.86 -10.97 5.24
C LEU A 264 -19.18 -11.68 5.62
N SER A 265 -19.82 -12.35 4.66
CA SER A 265 -21.08 -13.05 4.88
C SER A 265 -20.94 -14.37 5.66
N SER A 266 -19.73 -14.93 5.71
CA SER A 266 -19.44 -16.17 6.44
C SER A 266 -17.98 -16.21 6.90
N LEU A 267 -17.75 -16.63 8.15
CA LEU A 267 -16.42 -16.88 8.72
C LEU A 267 -15.83 -18.24 8.34
N ARG A 268 -16.52 -19.03 7.48
CA ARG A 268 -16.02 -20.34 7.07
C ARG A 268 -14.66 -20.21 6.39
N GLY A 269 -13.69 -20.99 6.87
CA GLY A 269 -12.32 -21.00 6.35
C GLY A 269 -11.41 -19.95 6.97
N ILE A 270 -11.92 -19.01 7.77
CA ILE A 270 -11.06 -18.13 8.55
C ILE A 270 -10.37 -18.97 9.63
N ASP A 271 -9.04 -18.99 9.63
CA ASP A 271 -8.21 -19.75 10.57
C ASP A 271 -7.27 -18.84 11.38
N ARG A 272 -7.19 -17.54 11.04
CA ARG A 272 -6.32 -16.58 11.71
C ARG A 272 -6.92 -15.18 11.74
N VAL A 273 -6.54 -14.44 12.77
CA VAL A 273 -6.85 -13.02 12.95
C VAL A 273 -5.55 -12.25 13.07
N ILE A 274 -5.40 -11.19 12.29
CA ILE A 274 -4.28 -10.25 12.42
C ILE A 274 -4.79 -9.01 13.16
N LEU A 275 -4.27 -8.75 14.36
CA LEU A 275 -4.61 -7.58 15.16
C LEU A 275 -3.88 -6.33 14.66
N GLY A 276 -4.63 -5.24 14.47
CA GLY A 276 -4.09 -3.96 14.05
C GLY A 276 -3.62 -3.04 15.18
N ASP A 277 -2.87 -2.02 14.79
CA ASP A 277 -2.36 -0.91 15.62
C ASP A 277 -3.16 0.39 15.42
N PHE A 278 -4.28 0.33 14.71
CA PHE A 278 -5.06 1.51 14.35
C PHE A 278 -6.56 1.21 14.35
N SER A 279 -7.32 2.29 14.55
CA SER A 279 -8.76 2.19 14.73
C SER A 279 -9.53 2.84 13.59
N TYR A 280 -10.74 2.34 13.39
CA TYR A 280 -11.76 2.92 12.53
C TYR A 280 -12.89 3.44 13.41
N ASP A 281 -13.30 4.69 13.17
CA ASP A 281 -14.47 5.28 13.82
C ASP A 281 -15.51 5.62 12.74
N PRO A 282 -16.66 4.91 12.71
CA PRO A 282 -17.72 5.19 11.73
C PRO A 282 -18.36 6.57 11.90
N LYS A 283 -18.18 7.23 13.06
CA LYS A 283 -18.69 8.59 13.32
C LYS A 283 -17.68 9.68 12.95
N ALA A 284 -16.45 9.32 12.59
CA ALA A 284 -15.48 10.29 12.14
C ALA A 284 -15.96 10.91 10.82
N PRO A 285 -15.88 12.25 10.65
CA PRO A 285 -16.34 12.91 9.44
C PRO A 285 -15.60 12.35 8.21
N LEU A 286 -16.35 11.66 7.36
CA LEU A 286 -15.95 11.30 6.01
C LEU A 286 -16.04 12.57 5.13
N LEU A 287 -15.28 12.62 4.04
CA LEU A 287 -15.19 13.78 3.14
C LEU A 287 -16.54 14.50 2.96
N GLY A 288 -16.60 15.77 3.39
CA GLY A 288 -17.64 16.72 2.97
C GLY A 288 -17.11 17.57 1.82
N ASP A 289 -17.99 18.05 0.96
CA ASP A 289 -17.67 18.84 -0.24
C ASP A 289 -17.05 20.23 0.06
N ASP A 290 -16.94 20.61 1.35
CA ASP A 290 -16.50 21.96 1.80
C ASP A 290 -15.08 22.03 2.38
N ASP A 291 -14.20 21.05 2.13
CA ASP A 291 -12.79 21.20 2.46
C ASP A 291 -12.12 22.04 1.35
N PRO A 292 -11.59 23.25 1.62
CA PRO A 292 -10.99 24.07 0.58
C PRO A 292 -9.89 23.27 -0.12
N LEU A 293 -9.97 23.22 -1.46
CA LEU A 293 -8.84 22.83 -2.30
C LEU A 293 -7.61 23.60 -1.81
N PRO A 294 -6.43 22.98 -1.76
CA PRO A 294 -5.24 23.64 -1.24
C PRO A 294 -5.07 24.98 -1.96
N GLU A 295 -5.14 26.08 -1.19
CA GLU A 295 -4.65 27.36 -1.68
C GLU A 295 -3.21 27.11 -2.12
N GLY A 296 -2.97 27.24 -3.42
CA GLY A 296 -1.63 27.14 -3.97
C GLY A 296 -0.80 28.24 -3.32
N GLU A 297 0.02 27.88 -2.33
CA GLU A 297 1.12 28.71 -1.87
C GLU A 297 2.03 28.94 -3.07
N ARG A 298 1.79 30.04 -3.78
CA ARG A 298 2.75 30.65 -4.69
C ARG A 298 3.97 30.97 -3.83
N VAL A 299 4.97 30.10 -3.87
CA VAL A 299 6.32 30.48 -3.46
C VAL A 299 6.76 31.54 -4.46
N ALA A 300 6.63 32.79 -4.05
CA ALA A 300 7.16 33.94 -4.75
C ALA A 300 8.65 33.70 -5.02
N ARG A 301 9.00 33.61 -6.31
CA ARG A 301 10.39 33.82 -6.73
C ARG A 301 10.68 35.30 -6.54
N GLY A 302 11.22 35.65 -5.38
CA GLY A 302 11.91 36.91 -5.19
C GLY A 302 13.23 36.86 -5.95
N GLY A 303 13.36 37.72 -6.95
CA GLY A 303 14.64 38.13 -7.51
C GLY A 303 14.45 39.52 -8.11
N PRO A 304 15.37 40.47 -7.90
CA PRO A 304 15.70 41.41 -8.96
C PRO A 304 16.40 40.67 -10.11
#